data_AF-A0A2V6AMX1-F1
#
_entry.id   AF-A0A2V6AMX1-F1
#
_cell.length_a   1.000
_cell.length_b   1.000
_cell.length_c   1.000
_cell.angle_alpha   90.00
_cell.angle_beta   90.00
_cell.angle_gamma   90.00
#
_symmetry.space_group_name_H-M   'P 1'
#
loop_
_entity.id
_entity.type
_entity.pdbx_description
1 polymer ?
#
loop_
_entity_poly.entity_id
_entity_poly.type
_entity_poly.pdbx_seq_one_letter_code
_entity_poly.pdbx_strand_id
1 'polypeptide(L)' 'MPVRYGRFEMPKTLSKEEKGATETYAKFVAEPFEAGYGHTVGNSLRRVLL' A
#
# COMPACT_ATOMS: atom_id res chain seq x y z
N MET A 1 1.56 33.10 -4.30
CA MET A 1 2.46 32.18 -5.05
C MET A 1 1.80 30.81 -5.05
N PRO A 2 1.51 30.18 -6.21
CA PRO A 2 0.89 28.85 -6.22
C PRO A 2 1.93 27.81 -5.77
N VAL A 3 1.57 27.00 -4.77
CA VAL A 3 2.38 25.85 -4.34
C VAL A 3 2.26 24.77 -5.42
N ARG A 4 3.37 24.47 -6.11
CA ARG A 4 3.45 23.33 -7.03
C ARG A 4 3.89 22.11 -6.23
N TYR A 5 2.95 21.20 -5.96
CA TYR A 5 3.28 19.90 -5.40
C TYR A 5 4.08 19.08 -6.43
N GLY A 6 5.03 18.27 -5.95
CA GLY A 6 5.85 17.38 -6.78
C GLY A 6 5.03 16.26 -7.45
N ARG A 7 5.68 15.47 -8.32
CA ARG A 7 5.05 14.25 -8.87
C ARG A 7 4.84 13.25 -7.74
N PHE A 8 3.60 12.77 -7.62
CA PHE A 8 3.25 11.68 -6.71
C PHE A 8 3.81 10.36 -7.25
N GLU A 9 4.69 9.71 -6.50
CA GLU A 9 5.21 8.39 -6.89
C GLU A 9 4.16 7.33 -6.58
N MET A 10 3.56 6.76 -7.63
CA MET A 10 2.69 5.59 -7.47
C MET A 10 3.52 4.37 -7.05
N PRO A 11 3.08 3.58 -6.04
CA PRO A 11 3.72 2.31 -5.70
C PRO A 11 3.70 1.40 -6.92
N LYS A 12 4.87 0.90 -7.32
CA LYS A 12 5.03 0.11 -8.56
C LYS A 12 4.92 -1.39 -8.33
N THR A 13 5.05 -1.86 -7.10
CA THR A 13 5.21 -3.28 -6.81
C THR A 13 4.28 -3.73 -5.69
N LEU A 14 3.54 -4.80 -5.97
CA LEU A 14 2.79 -5.59 -5.00
C LEU A 14 3.33 -7.02 -5.06
N SER A 15 3.92 -7.50 -3.98
CA SER A 15 4.44 -8.86 -3.87
C SER A 15 3.61 -9.67 -2.87
N LYS A 16 3.26 -10.90 -3.23
CA LYS A 16 2.64 -11.86 -2.31
C LYS A 16 3.73 -12.65 -1.60
N GLU A 17 3.68 -12.69 -0.28
CA GLU A 17 4.54 -13.54 0.52
C GLU A 17 3.98 -14.97 0.47
N GLU A 18 4.56 -15.81 -0.39
CA GLU A 18 4.14 -17.22 -0.54
C GLU A 18 4.44 -18.04 0.72
N LYS A 19 5.44 -17.63 1.51
CA LYS A 19 5.81 -18.32 2.75
C LYS A 19 4.72 -18.09 3.80
N GLY A 20 3.97 -19.15 4.10
CA GLY A 20 2.88 -19.10 5.08
C GLY A 20 1.53 -18.68 4.49
N ALA A 21 1.42 -18.52 3.17
CA ALA A 21 0.12 -18.37 2.52
C ALA A 21 -0.68 -19.68 2.62
N THR A 22 -1.96 -19.56 2.96
CA THR A 22 -2.94 -20.66 2.99
C THR A 22 -4.16 -20.26 2.16
N GLU A 23 -5.15 -21.15 2.06
CA GLU A 23 -6.41 -20.85 1.36
C GLU A 23 -7.18 -19.67 1.98
N THR A 24 -6.97 -19.40 3.27
CA THR A 24 -7.70 -18.37 4.03
C THR A 24 -6.82 -17.23 4.53
N TYR A 25 -5.52 -17.26 4.24
CA TYR A 25 -4.57 -16.23 4.69
C TYR A 25 -3.52 -15.95 3.62
N ALA A 26 -3.32 -14.68 3.30
CA ALA A 26 -2.25 -14.23 2.45
C ALA A 26 -1.69 -12.90 2.98
N LYS A 27 -0.38 -12.74 2.88
CA LYS A 27 0.30 -11.49 3.22
C LYS A 27 0.85 -10.86 1.95
N PHE A 28 0.57 -9.58 1.77
CA PHE A 28 1.07 -8.80 0.64
C PHE A 28 1.96 -7.67 1.14
N VAL A 29 3.03 -7.40 0.40
CA VAL A 29 3.95 -6.30 0.64
C VAL A 29 3.87 -5.38 -0.57
N ALA A 30 3.51 -4.12 -0.33
CA ALA A 30 3.45 -3.08 -1.36
C ALA A 30 4.50 -2.01 -1.06
N GLU A 31 5.32 -1.69 -2.07
CA GLU A 31 6.38 -0.68 -1.97
C GLU A 31 6.77 -0.15 -3.37
N PRO A 32 7.38 1.04 -3.46
CA PRO A 32 7.61 2.02 -2.39
C PRO A 32 6.39 2.91 -2.13
N PHE A 33 6.25 3.39 -0.90
CA PHE A 33 5.28 4.43 -0.54
C PHE A 33 6.00 5.70 -0.09
N GLU A 34 5.43 6.85 -0.42
CA GLU A 34 5.81 8.11 0.21
C GLU A 34 5.51 8.06 1.73
N ALA A 35 6.31 8.80 2.50
CA ALA A 35 6.13 8.88 3.95
C ALA A 35 4.68 9.28 4.30
N GLY A 36 4.03 8.52 5.19
CA GLY A 36 2.65 8.71 5.59
C GLY A 36 1.59 7.98 4.75
N TYR A 37 1.87 7.67 3.47
CA TYR A 37 0.88 7.00 2.61
C TYR A 37 0.59 5.55 3.01
N GLY A 38 1.54 4.87 3.65
CA GLY A 38 1.32 3.52 4.18
C GLY A 38 0.12 3.44 5.16
N HIS A 39 -0.02 4.42 6.05
CA HIS A 39 -1.15 4.49 6.97
C HIS A 39 -2.46 4.84 6.25
N THR A 40 -2.43 5.81 5.33
CA THR A 40 -3.60 6.23 4.56
C THR A 40 -4.18 5.07 3.75
N VAL A 41 -3.33 4.38 2.99
CA VAL A 41 -3.74 3.25 2.16
C VAL A 41 -4.14 2.05 3.02
N GLY A 42 -3.35 1.69 4.03
CA GLY A 42 -3.65 0.56 4.92
C GLY A 42 -4.97 0.72 5.66
N ASN A 43 -5.25 1.91 6.21
CA ASN A 43 -6.53 2.16 6.88
C ASN A 43 -7.70 2.18 5.88
N SER A 44 -7.50 2.71 4.67
CA SER A 44 -8.54 2.69 3.63
C SER A 44 -8.90 1.27 3.21
N LEU A 45 -7.90 0.42 2.95
CA LEU A 45 -8.12 -1.00 2.62
C LEU A 45 -8.82 -1.74 3.76
N ARG A 46 -8.41 -1.51 5.01
CA ARG A 46 -9.06 -2.11 6.18
C ARG A 46 -10.56 -1.78 6.26
N ARG A 47 -10.95 -0.56 5.90
CA ARG A 47 -12.35 -0.11 5.93
C ARG A 47 -13.20 -0.62 4.76
N VAL A 48 -12.57 -1.02 3.66
CA VAL A 48 -13.27 -1.54 2.47
C VAL A 48 -13.44 -3.06 2.57
N LEU A 49 -12.47 -3.74 3.18
CA LEU A 49 -12.46 -5.20 3.33
C LEU A 49 -13.19 -5.71 4.58
N LEU A 50 -13.48 -4.83 5.54
CA LEU A 50 -14.29 -5.11 6.74
C LEU A 50 -15.63 -4.37 6.65
#